data_AF-A0A8S8YX28-F1
#
_entry.id   AF-A0A8S8YX28-F1
#
_cell.length_a   1.000
_cell.length_b   1.000
_cell.length_c   1.000
_cell.angle_alpha   90.00
_cell.angle_beta   90.00
_cell.angle_gamma   90.00
#
_symmetry.space_group_name_H-M   'P 1'
#
loop_
_entity.id
_entity.type
_entity.pdbx_description
1 polymer ?
#
loop_
_entity_poly.entity_id
_entity_poly.type
_entity_poly.pdbx_seq_one_letter_code
_entity_poly.pdbx_strand_id
1 'polypeptide(L)' 'MEFTEYGFPPDYLDEISSAVQKNDIRDLIEEGLIKAKPIKGTSRARARKADAQRAKGRRKGQGSRREAPTRGTPRSTAG' A
#
# COMPACT_ATOMS: atom_id res chain seq x y z
N MET A 1 -0.66 0.18 -19.72
CA MET A 1 -1.62 0.95 -18.88
C MET A 1 -2.89 0.12 -18.92
N GLU A 2 -3.06 -0.81 -17.96
CA GLU A 2 -4.15 -1.79 -18.01
C GLU A 2 -5.46 -1.10 -17.65
N PHE A 3 -6.25 -0.70 -18.67
CA PHE A 3 -7.59 -0.17 -18.53
C PHE A 3 -8.54 -1.32 -18.25
N THR A 4 -8.77 -1.62 -16.99
CA THR A 4 -9.87 -2.51 -16.60
C THR A 4 -10.23 -2.28 -15.15
N GLU A 5 -11.53 -2.13 -14.95
CA GLU A 5 -12.27 -2.31 -13.70
C GLU A 5 -12.38 -1.09 -12.77
N TYR A 6 -13.03 -0.05 -13.28
CA TYR A 6 -13.90 0.81 -12.48
C TYR A 6 -15.07 1.18 -13.39
N GLY A 7 -16.31 0.92 -12.98
CA GLY A 7 -17.50 1.07 -13.82
C GLY A 7 -17.61 2.44 -14.48
N PHE A 8 -17.07 2.53 -15.69
CA PHE A 8 -17.19 3.68 -16.58
C PHE A 8 -18.39 3.37 -17.49
N PRO A 9 -19.33 4.31 -17.71
CA PRO A 9 -20.28 4.13 -18.79
C PRO A 9 -19.50 3.96 -20.11
N PRO A 10 -19.87 2.98 -20.95
CA PRO A 10 -19.12 2.60 -22.14
C PRO A 10 -18.95 3.74 -23.15
N ASP A 11 -19.71 4.81 -22.98
CA ASP A 11 -19.86 5.94 -23.89
C ASP A 11 -18.58 6.78 -24.07
N TYR A 12 -17.65 6.76 -23.10
CA TYR A 12 -16.43 7.57 -23.15
C TYR A 12 -15.22 6.85 -23.73
N LEU A 13 -15.36 5.57 -24.08
CA LEU A 13 -14.26 4.78 -24.65
C LEU A 13 -13.86 5.32 -26.03
N ASP A 14 -14.85 5.76 -26.82
CA ASP A 14 -14.64 6.33 -28.14
C ASP A 14 -13.87 7.66 -28.06
N GLU A 15 -14.23 8.52 -27.10
CA GLU A 15 -13.60 9.81 -26.87
C GLU A 15 -12.13 9.65 -26.45
N ILE A 16 -11.84 8.74 -25.51
CA ILE A 16 -10.47 8.41 -25.10
C ILE A 16 -9.65 7.82 -26.26
N SER A 17 -10.26 7.01 -27.13
CA SER A 17 -9.57 6.38 -28.28
C SER A 17 -9.15 7.38 -29.36
N SER A 18 -9.86 8.52 -29.45
CA SER A 18 -9.63 9.56 -30.44
C SER A 18 -8.51 10.53 -30.09
N ALA A 19 -8.04 10.53 -28.83
CA ALA A 19 -6.96 11.38 -28.37
C ALA A 19 -5.61 10.94 -28.97
N VAL A 20 -5.03 11.79 -29.84
CA VAL A 20 -3.74 11.51 -30.51
C VAL A 20 -2.61 12.33 -29.90
N GLN A 21 -2.90 13.54 -29.42
CA GLN A 21 -1.89 14.44 -28.87
C GLN A 21 -1.74 14.30 -27.37
N LYS A 22 -0.57 14.69 -26.85
CA LYS A 22 -0.30 14.72 -25.41
C LYS A 22 -1.17 15.72 -24.65
N ASN A 23 -1.65 16.77 -25.34
CA ASN A 23 -2.53 17.76 -24.74
C ASN A 23 -3.93 17.16 -24.51
N ASP A 24 -4.48 16.48 -25.51
CA ASP A 24 -5.75 15.75 -25.40
C ASP A 24 -5.74 14.78 -24.20
N ILE A 25 -4.64 14.04 -24.00
CA ILE A 25 -4.50 13.13 -22.83
C ILE A 25 -4.49 13.90 -21.50
N ARG A 26 -3.91 15.10 -21.45
CA ARG A 26 -3.89 15.93 -20.23
C ARG A 26 -5.28 16.46 -19.92
N ASP A 27 -6.01 16.91 -20.93
CA ASP A 27 -7.38 17.41 -20.78
C ASP A 27 -8.31 16.30 -20.26
N LEU A 28 -8.18 15.08 -20.80
CA LEU A 28 -8.90 13.89 -20.30
C LEU A 28 -8.53 13.50 -18.86
N ILE A 29 -7.33 13.83 -18.38
CA ILE A 29 -6.94 13.63 -16.97
C ILE A 29 -7.61 14.70 -16.09
N GLU A 30 -7.66 15.95 -16.55
CA GLU A 30 -8.31 17.06 -15.83
C GLU A 30 -9.82 16.86 -15.70
N GLU A 31 -10.47 16.38 -16.75
CA GLU A 31 -11.89 16.01 -16.76
C GLU A 31 -12.18 14.74 -15.95
N GLY A 32 -11.14 13.97 -15.61
CA GLY A 32 -11.24 12.78 -14.78
C GLY A 32 -11.65 11.50 -15.51
N LEU A 33 -11.61 11.52 -16.85
CA LEU A 33 -11.81 10.38 -17.74
C LEU A 33 -10.65 9.38 -17.67
N ILE A 34 -9.42 9.88 -17.51
CA ILE A 34 -8.23 9.06 -17.30
C ILE A 34 -7.71 9.24 -15.88
N LYS A 35 -7.61 8.16 -15.12
CA LYS A 35 -7.06 8.16 -13.76
C LYS A 35 -6.01 7.07 -13.58
N ALA A 36 -4.92 7.43 -12.90
CA ALA A 36 -3.90 6.46 -12.51
C ALA A 36 -4.44 5.53 -11.43
N LYS A 37 -4.22 4.22 -11.60
CA LYS A 37 -4.55 3.23 -10.57
C LYS A 37 -3.69 3.50 -9.32
N PRO A 38 -4.28 3.50 -8.11
CA PRO A 38 -3.50 3.65 -6.89
C PRO A 38 -2.52 2.47 -6.75
N ILE A 39 -1.33 2.75 -6.23
CA ILE A 39 -0.32 1.72 -5.97
C ILE A 39 -0.87 0.79 -4.87
N LYS A 40 -0.96 -0.51 -5.17
CA LYS A 40 -1.36 -1.52 -4.19
C LYS A 40 -0.23 -1.77 -3.19
N GLY A 41 -0.29 -1.10 -2.05
CA GLY A 41 0.62 -1.32 -0.92
C GLY A 41 0.17 -2.46 0.01
N THR A 42 1.12 -3.06 0.73
CA THR A 42 0.80 -4.00 1.82
C THR A 42 0.23 -3.23 3.03
N SER A 43 -0.92 -3.64 3.54
CA SER A 43 -1.53 -3.00 4.72
C SER A 43 -0.68 -3.16 5.99
N ARG A 44 -0.46 -2.04 6.70
CA ARG A 44 0.26 -2.00 7.99
C ARG A 44 -0.66 -2.11 9.21
N ALA A 45 -1.97 -2.24 9.04
CA ALA A 45 -2.93 -2.23 10.15
C ALA A 45 -2.64 -3.33 11.19
N ARG A 46 -2.39 -4.57 10.72
CA ARG A 46 -2.05 -5.72 11.60
C ARG A 46 -0.70 -5.54 12.29
N ALA A 47 0.30 -5.01 11.56
CA ALA A 47 1.63 -4.74 12.11
C ALA A 47 1.53 -3.71 13.26
N ARG A 48 0.88 -2.56 13.02
CA ARG A 48 0.66 -1.52 14.04
C ARG A 48 -0.07 -2.05 15.27
N LYS A 49 -1.11 -2.87 15.08
CA LYS A 49 -1.81 -3.53 16.20
C LYS A 49 -0.86 -4.42 17.00
N ALA A 50 -0.03 -5.22 16.33
CA ALA A 50 0.95 -6.07 17.00
C ALA A 50 2.00 -5.27 17.78
N ASP A 51 2.48 -4.16 17.21
CA ASP A 51 3.50 -3.30 17.83
C ASP A 51 2.95 -2.59 19.07
N ALA A 52 1.70 -2.10 19.02
CA ALA A 52 1.03 -1.55 20.19
C ALA A 52 0.88 -2.58 21.33
N GLN A 53 0.64 -3.86 21.01
CA GLN A 53 0.60 -4.92 22.03
C GLN A 53 2.00 -5.19 22.60
N ARG A 54 3.05 -5.22 21.76
CA ARG A 54 4.44 -5.40 22.20
C ARG A 54 4.93 -4.25 23.07
N ALA A 55 4.57 -3.01 22.74
CA ALA A 55 4.86 -1.83 23.53
C ALA A 55 4.26 -1.94 24.94
N LYS A 56 3.03 -2.44 25.05
CA LYS A 56 2.35 -2.75 26.33
C LYS A 56 2.91 -3.98 27.07
N GLY A 57 4.01 -4.58 26.59
CA GLY A 57 4.62 -5.77 27.22
C GLY A 57 3.99 -7.11 26.84
N ARG A 58 2.91 -7.13 26.05
CA ARG A 58 2.26 -8.37 25.58
C ARG A 58 3.09 -8.98 24.44
N ARG A 59 2.90 -10.28 24.14
CA ARG A 59 3.62 -11.01 23.06
C ARG A 59 5.16 -11.05 23.22
N LYS A 60 5.65 -10.96 24.47
CA LYS A 60 7.09 -11.04 24.82
C LYS A 60 7.45 -12.28 25.66
N GLY A 61 6.53 -13.23 25.84
CA GLY A 61 6.78 -14.46 26.60
C GLY A 61 7.71 -15.45 25.89
N GLN A 62 8.17 -16.48 26.61
CA GLN A 62 9.14 -17.46 26.10
C GLN A 62 8.67 -18.15 24.81
N GLY A 63 7.40 -18.55 24.73
CA GLY A 63 6.84 -19.17 23.51
C GLY A 63 6.70 -18.22 22.30
N SER A 64 6.79 -16.90 22.50
CA SER A 64 6.81 -15.93 21.39
C SER A 64 8.23 -15.63 20.91
N ARG A 65 9.26 -16.03 21.68
CA ARG A 65 10.66 -15.82 21.36
C ARG A 65 11.17 -17.00 20.53
N ARG A 66 11.59 -16.73 19.30
CA ARG A 66 12.19 -17.75 18.40
C ARG A 66 13.71 -17.84 18.54
N GLU A 67 14.32 -16.87 19.20
CA GLU A 67 15.78 -16.71 19.25
C GLU A 67 16.35 -17.01 20.63
N ALA A 68 17.63 -17.39 20.66
CA ALA A 68 18.36 -17.55 21.92
C ALA A 68 18.35 -16.23 22.73
N PRO A 69 18.29 -16.30 24.08
CA PRO A 69 18.16 -15.12 24.95
C PRO A 69 19.18 -14.00 24.67
N THR A 70 20.40 -14.38 24.28
CA THR A 70 21.50 -13.46 23.99
C THR A 70 21.35 -12.71 22.66
N ARG A 71 20.56 -13.22 21.71
CA ARG A 71 20.40 -12.61 20.37
C ARG A 71 19.35 -11.48 20.35
N GLY A 72 18.27 -11.63 21.12
CA GLY A 72 17.20 -10.63 21.17
C GLY A 72 17.51 -9.39 22.04
N THR A 73 18.49 -9.50 22.94
CA THR A 73 19.03 -8.41 23.76
C THR A 73 20.53 -8.64 23.93
N PRO A 74 21.41 -7.93 23.20
CA PRO A 74 22.84 -8.08 23.38
C PRO A 74 23.25 -7.69 24.80
N ARG A 75 24.12 -8.49 25.43
CA ARG A 75 24.57 -8.27 26.82
C ARG A 75 25.29 -6.93 27.02
N SER A 76 25.83 -6.36 25.94
CA SER A 76 26.60 -5.11 25.96
C SER A 76 25.75 -3.83 25.83
N THR A 77 24.45 -3.92 25.53
CA THR A 77 23.60 -2.73 25.28
C THR A 77 22.67 -2.39 26.46
N ALA A 78 22.72 -3.14 27.55
CA ALA A 78 21.97 -2.84 28.77
C ALA A 78 22.86 -2.00 29.72
N GLY A 79 22.94 -0.70 29.44
CA GLY A 79 23.53 0.32 30.30
C GLY A 79 22.46 1.26 30.81
#